data_AF-A0A2N5F575-F1
#
_entry.id   AF-A0A2N5F575-F1
#
_cell.length_a   1.000
_cell.length_b   1.000
_cell.length_c   1.000
_cell.angle_alpha   90.00
_cell.angle_beta   90.00
_cell.angle_gamma   90.00
#
_symmetry.space_group_name_H-M   'P 1'
#
loop_
_entity.id
_entity.type
_entity.pdbx_description
1 polymer ?
#
loop_
_entity_poly.entity_id
_entity_poly.type
_entity_poly.pdbx_seq_one_letter_code
_entity_poly.pdbx_strand_id
1 'polypeptide(L)'
;MKIATYAGLAWLLAGCNPLMTASLDTFKAAVAGPAPLGLTQAQVDAVPFPQIKVTTVSSEGVMALIRQHDDLQFWVASGKQVLMLRDGLVVRTVGLGADLDGTRWQGQSPFQQGLHRVPDGYLSTRQIDLVGGYRMGITVTSRLTRKGIETLEILDKPYALLRIDEDVEAAGFHARNRYWVDPVNGFIVQSEQHLTPDLSLTITQLQPTRKDAR
;
A
#
# COMPACT_ATOMS: atom_id res chain seq x y z
N MET A 1 -30.47 -36.89 53.89
CA MET A 1 -29.07 -37.20 53.53
C MET A 1 -28.80 -36.66 52.13
N LYS A 2 -27.90 -35.66 52.06
CA LYS A 2 -27.18 -35.06 50.91
C LYS A 2 -27.94 -34.33 49.78
N ILE A 3 -27.79 -33.00 49.85
CA ILE A 3 -27.81 -31.98 48.80
C ILE A 3 -26.70 -32.29 47.78
N ALA A 4 -26.94 -32.09 46.48
CA ALA A 4 -25.88 -31.77 45.51
C ALA A 4 -26.45 -31.04 44.29
N THR A 5 -26.36 -29.72 44.36
CA THR A 5 -26.41 -28.72 43.30
C THR A 5 -25.35 -29.02 42.23
N TYR A 6 -25.72 -28.99 40.94
CA TYR A 6 -24.75 -28.77 39.85
C TYR A 6 -25.28 -27.67 38.93
N ALA A 7 -25.04 -26.43 39.36
CA ALA A 7 -25.02 -25.28 38.47
C ALA A 7 -23.74 -25.40 37.60
N GLY A 8 -23.91 -25.91 36.38
CA GLY A 8 -22.88 -25.93 35.36
C GLY A 8 -22.64 -24.53 34.82
N LEU A 9 -21.67 -23.85 35.42
CA LEU A 9 -21.20 -22.52 35.08
C LEU A 9 -20.48 -22.56 33.72
N ALA A 10 -21.18 -22.24 32.63
CA ALA A 10 -20.60 -22.10 31.29
C ALA A 10 -19.82 -20.76 31.19
N TRP A 11 -18.57 -20.75 31.66
CA TRP A 11 -17.66 -19.63 31.45
C TRP A 11 -17.10 -19.63 30.02
N LEU A 12 -17.60 -18.67 29.25
CA LEU A 12 -16.78 -17.68 28.53
C LEU A 12 -15.59 -18.25 27.74
N LEU A 13 -15.88 -18.78 26.55
CA LEU A 13 -14.98 -18.65 25.41
C LEU A 13 -15.35 -17.38 24.62
N ALA A 14 -15.34 -16.23 25.30
CA ALA A 14 -15.24 -14.94 24.63
C ALA A 14 -13.76 -14.70 24.30
N GLY A 15 -13.23 -15.51 23.38
CA GLY A 15 -11.97 -15.23 22.70
C GLY A 15 -12.17 -14.04 21.75
N CYS A 16 -12.41 -12.85 22.30
CA CYS A 16 -12.32 -11.60 21.56
C CYS A 16 -10.84 -11.40 21.23
N ASN A 17 -10.40 -11.99 20.13
CA ASN A 17 -9.09 -11.73 19.57
C ASN A 17 -9.07 -10.25 19.11
N PRO A 18 -8.29 -9.35 19.72
CA PRO A 18 -8.25 -7.94 19.33
C PRO A 18 -7.76 -7.73 17.88
N LEU A 19 -7.15 -8.76 17.28
CA LEU A 19 -6.83 -8.84 15.86
C LEU A 19 -8.06 -8.75 14.94
N MET A 20 -9.25 -9.14 15.41
CA MET A 20 -10.49 -9.02 14.62
C MET A 20 -11.07 -7.61 14.73
N THR A 21 -11.19 -7.05 15.93
CA THR A 21 -11.88 -5.77 16.12
C THR A 21 -11.11 -4.56 15.59
N ALA A 22 -9.78 -4.58 15.64
CA ALA A 22 -8.96 -3.54 15.00
C ALA A 22 -8.92 -3.64 13.46
N SER A 23 -9.39 -4.76 12.90
CA SER A 23 -9.39 -5.07 11.46
C SER A 23 -10.78 -4.89 10.81
N LEU A 24 -11.80 -4.47 11.59
CA LEU A 24 -13.21 -4.44 11.16
C LEU A 24 -13.65 -3.16 10.42
N ASP A 25 -12.85 -2.09 10.40
CA ASP A 25 -13.16 -0.91 9.58
C ASP A 25 -12.34 -0.92 8.29
N THR A 26 -12.73 -1.79 7.37
CA THR A 26 -12.04 -2.00 6.10
C THR A 26 -12.91 -1.58 4.93
N PHE A 27 -12.39 -0.69 4.09
CA PHE A 27 -12.85 -0.40 2.72
C PHE A 27 -14.38 -0.31 2.55
N LYS A 28 -15.06 0.59 3.27
CA LYS A 28 -16.48 0.91 3.02
C LYS A 28 -16.57 1.91 1.87
N ALA A 29 -17.23 1.54 0.78
CA ALA A 29 -17.48 2.44 -0.34
C ALA A 29 -18.39 3.60 0.11
N ALA A 30 -17.97 4.84 -0.10
CA ALA A 30 -18.73 6.03 0.27
C ALA A 30 -18.98 6.94 -0.95
N VAL A 31 -20.21 7.46 -1.04
CA VAL A 31 -20.65 8.35 -2.15
C VAL A 31 -19.94 9.72 -2.12
N ALA A 32 -19.39 10.11 -0.95
CA ALA A 32 -18.71 11.39 -0.73
C ALA A 32 -17.18 11.26 -0.51
N GLY A 33 -16.58 10.13 -0.91
CA GLY A 33 -15.18 9.79 -0.59
C GLY A 33 -15.05 9.13 0.80
N PRO A 34 -13.94 8.44 1.08
CA PRO A 34 -13.78 7.70 2.34
C PRO A 34 -13.74 8.64 3.56
N ALA A 35 -14.46 8.25 4.62
CA ALA A 35 -14.24 8.86 5.93
C ALA A 35 -12.80 8.54 6.39
N PRO A 36 -12.04 9.52 6.93
CA PRO A 36 -10.69 9.26 7.41
C PRO A 36 -10.70 8.18 8.50
N LEU A 37 -9.82 7.19 8.36
CA LEU A 37 -9.56 6.23 9.43
C LEU A 37 -8.86 6.96 10.58
N GLY A 38 -9.52 6.99 11.74
CA GLY A 38 -8.96 7.50 13.00
C GLY A 38 -7.93 6.54 13.59
N LEU A 39 -6.81 6.35 12.90
CA LEU A 39 -5.75 5.43 13.28
C LEU A 39 -4.74 6.13 14.20
N THR A 40 -4.44 5.51 15.35
CA THR A 40 -3.43 5.99 16.30
C THR A 40 -2.15 5.17 16.23
N GLN A 41 -1.02 5.77 16.61
CA GLN A 41 0.26 5.07 16.71
C GLN A 41 0.17 3.83 17.62
N ALA A 42 -0.56 3.92 18.73
CA ALA A 42 -0.74 2.81 19.68
C ALA A 42 -1.47 1.60 19.05
N GLN A 43 -2.46 1.84 18.19
CA GLN A 43 -3.15 0.76 17.47
C GLN A 43 -2.23 0.08 16.46
N VAL A 44 -1.40 0.85 15.76
CA VAL A 44 -0.43 0.31 14.80
C VAL A 44 0.64 -0.51 15.52
N ASP A 45 1.15 -0.02 16.65
CA ASP A 45 2.21 -0.67 17.42
C ASP A 45 1.73 -1.93 18.17
N ALA A 46 0.41 -2.05 18.43
CA ALA A 46 -0.17 -3.25 19.01
C ALA A 46 -0.12 -4.47 18.06
N VAL A 47 0.11 -4.25 16.76
CA VAL A 47 0.16 -5.32 15.75
C VAL A 47 1.63 -5.65 15.42
N PRO A 48 2.05 -6.91 15.54
CA PRO A 48 3.45 -7.30 15.35
C PRO A 48 3.85 -7.40 13.87
N PHE A 49 3.02 -6.97 12.92
CA PHE A 49 3.30 -7.03 11.48
C PHE A 49 3.39 -5.62 10.89
N PRO A 50 4.21 -5.42 9.84
CA PRO A 50 4.19 -4.19 9.06
C PRO A 50 2.79 -3.91 8.50
N GLN A 51 2.41 -2.64 8.48
CA GLN A 51 1.12 -2.17 8.02
C GLN A 51 1.27 -0.98 7.08
N ILE A 52 0.42 -0.94 6.06
CA ILE A 52 0.24 0.22 5.19
C ILE A 52 -1.19 0.74 5.32
N LYS A 53 -1.35 2.05 5.23
CA LYS A 53 -2.65 2.66 4.94
C LYS A 53 -2.77 2.79 3.42
N VAL A 54 -3.91 2.37 2.88
CA VAL A 54 -4.24 2.47 1.46
C VAL A 54 -5.52 3.26 1.31
N THR A 55 -5.45 4.34 0.55
CA THR A 55 -6.58 5.21 0.22
C THR A 55 -6.82 5.13 -1.29
N THR A 56 -8.05 4.85 -1.69
CA THR A 56 -8.55 4.95 -3.07
C THR A 56 -9.48 6.15 -3.17
N VAL A 57 -10.02 6.40 -4.37
CA VAL A 57 -11.05 7.44 -4.57
C VAL A 57 -12.30 7.20 -3.71
N SER A 58 -12.67 5.95 -3.46
CA SER A 58 -13.95 5.59 -2.84
C SER A 58 -13.86 5.00 -1.43
N SER A 59 -12.66 4.68 -0.97
CA SER A 59 -12.44 3.86 0.22
C SER A 59 -11.04 4.03 0.81
N GLU A 60 -10.91 3.87 2.14
CA GLU A 60 -9.65 3.85 2.87
C GLU A 60 -9.61 2.58 3.75
N GLY A 61 -8.41 2.02 3.94
CA GLY A 61 -8.21 0.81 4.74
C GLY A 61 -6.76 0.63 5.17
N VAL A 62 -6.55 -0.22 6.17
CA VAL A 62 -5.23 -0.72 6.55
C VAL A 62 -5.03 -2.10 5.93
N MET A 63 -3.84 -2.35 5.38
CA MET A 63 -3.40 -3.67 4.92
C MET A 63 -2.19 -4.12 5.73
N ALA A 64 -2.13 -5.41 6.02
CA ALA A 64 -1.01 -6.03 6.72
C ALA A 64 -0.13 -6.82 5.75
N LEU A 65 1.18 -6.81 5.98
CA LEU A 65 2.13 -7.65 5.25
C LEU A 65 1.96 -9.11 5.70
N ILE A 66 1.57 -10.00 4.80
CA ILE A 66 1.38 -11.44 5.10
C ILE A 66 2.55 -12.30 4.62
N ARG A 67 3.32 -11.81 3.65
CA ARG A 67 4.45 -12.52 3.04
C ARG A 67 5.35 -11.53 2.32
N GLN A 68 6.64 -11.79 2.35
CA GLN A 68 7.61 -11.18 1.44
C GLN A 68 8.46 -12.29 0.81
N HIS A 69 8.75 -12.16 -0.48
CA HIS A 69 9.68 -13.01 -1.21
C HIS A 69 10.60 -12.11 -2.03
N ASP A 70 11.87 -12.07 -1.67
CA ASP A 70 12.84 -11.11 -2.18
C ASP A 70 12.33 -9.66 -2.05
N ASP A 71 12.13 -9.00 -3.20
CA ASP A 71 11.64 -7.63 -3.35
C ASP A 71 10.10 -7.53 -3.39
N LEU A 72 9.39 -8.66 -3.48
CA LEU A 72 7.95 -8.71 -3.66
C LEU A 72 7.23 -8.89 -2.33
N GLN A 73 6.43 -7.90 -1.97
CA GLN A 73 5.63 -7.85 -0.74
C GLN A 73 4.15 -8.10 -1.03
N PHE A 74 3.51 -8.92 -0.19
CA PHE A 74 2.09 -9.27 -0.28
C PHE A 74 1.34 -8.64 0.88
N TRP A 75 0.51 -7.65 0.56
CA TRP A 75 -0.29 -6.89 1.51
C TRP A 75 -1.75 -7.28 1.37
N VAL A 76 -2.42 -7.53 2.49
CA VAL A 76 -3.82 -7.99 2.50
C VAL A 76 -4.66 -7.16 3.46
N ALA A 77 -5.83 -6.76 2.99
CA ALA A 77 -6.89 -6.19 3.81
C ALA A 77 -7.85 -7.29 4.32
N SER A 78 -8.58 -7.04 5.41
CA SER A 78 -9.57 -8.00 5.91
C SER A 78 -10.72 -8.28 4.92
N GLY A 79 -11.02 -7.31 4.03
CA GLY A 79 -11.98 -7.42 2.94
C GLY A 79 -11.52 -8.26 1.75
N LYS A 80 -10.41 -9.01 1.89
CA LYS A 80 -9.79 -9.87 0.86
C LYS A 80 -9.16 -9.13 -0.31
N GLN A 81 -9.00 -7.81 -0.23
CA GLN A 81 -8.18 -7.05 -1.17
C GLN A 81 -6.72 -7.45 -1.00
N VAL A 82 -6.02 -7.62 -2.13
CA VAL A 82 -4.60 -7.93 -2.15
C VAL A 82 -3.86 -6.88 -2.97
N LEU A 83 -2.74 -6.42 -2.43
CA LEU A 83 -1.81 -5.53 -3.10
C LEU A 83 -0.43 -6.18 -3.11
N MET A 84 0.20 -6.27 -4.28
CA MET A 84 1.59 -6.68 -4.39
C MET A 84 2.46 -5.47 -4.71
N LEU A 85 3.43 -5.21 -3.84
CA LEU A 85 4.39 -4.14 -4.01
C LEU A 85 5.76 -4.72 -4.32
N ARG A 86 6.49 -4.08 -5.25
CA ARG A 86 7.92 -4.32 -5.46
C ARG A 86 8.64 -2.99 -5.39
N ASP A 87 9.57 -2.85 -4.45
CA ASP A 87 10.32 -1.60 -4.23
C ASP A 87 9.42 -0.35 -4.10
N GLY A 88 8.23 -0.52 -3.49
CA GLY A 88 7.21 0.52 -3.33
C GLY A 88 6.32 0.79 -4.56
N LEU A 89 6.60 0.19 -5.73
CA LEU A 89 5.72 0.22 -6.89
C LEU A 89 4.64 -0.86 -6.77
N VAL A 90 3.39 -0.51 -7.08
CA VAL A 90 2.33 -1.52 -7.20
C VAL A 90 2.52 -2.32 -8.49
N VAL A 91 2.68 -3.63 -8.36
CA VAL A 91 2.87 -4.53 -9.51
C VAL A 91 1.68 -5.45 -9.77
N ARG A 92 0.80 -5.62 -8.79
CA ARG A 92 -0.46 -6.36 -8.92
C ARG A 92 -1.51 -5.91 -7.90
N THR A 93 -2.78 -5.91 -8.29
CA THR A 93 -3.94 -5.68 -7.41
C THR A 93 -4.98 -6.78 -7.59
N VAL A 94 -5.72 -7.09 -6.53
CA VAL A 94 -6.89 -7.99 -6.56
C VAL A 94 -7.99 -7.39 -5.70
N GLY A 95 -9.19 -7.27 -6.27
CA GLY A 95 -10.41 -6.91 -5.52
C GLY A 95 -10.56 -5.42 -5.23
N LEU A 96 -9.85 -4.56 -5.96
CA LEU A 96 -9.93 -3.09 -5.84
C LEU A 96 -10.80 -2.44 -6.94
N GLY A 97 -11.61 -3.22 -7.65
CA GLY A 97 -12.51 -2.76 -8.71
C GLY A 97 -11.87 -2.70 -10.10
N ALA A 98 -10.58 -2.35 -10.17
CA ALA A 98 -9.74 -2.54 -11.36
C ALA A 98 -8.46 -3.29 -10.97
N ASP A 99 -8.14 -4.35 -11.71
CA ASP A 99 -7.03 -5.22 -11.36
C ASP A 99 -5.88 -5.06 -12.36
N LEU A 100 -4.73 -4.64 -11.83
CA LEU A 100 -3.42 -4.74 -12.46
C LEU A 100 -2.94 -6.17 -12.27
N ASP A 101 -2.73 -6.91 -13.35
CA ASP A 101 -2.29 -8.31 -13.28
C ASP A 101 -0.77 -8.47 -13.36
N GLY A 102 -0.05 -7.50 -13.94
CA GLY A 102 1.40 -7.61 -14.00
C GLY A 102 2.08 -6.33 -14.44
N THR A 103 3.37 -6.24 -14.08
CA THR A 103 4.29 -5.17 -14.50
C THR A 103 5.63 -5.78 -14.89
N ARG A 104 6.13 -5.43 -16.08
CA ARG A 104 7.41 -5.90 -16.61
C ARG A 104 8.24 -4.73 -17.13
N TRP A 105 9.45 -4.57 -16.63
CA TRP A 105 10.34 -3.49 -17.05
C TRP A 105 11.07 -3.82 -18.35
N GLN A 106 11.24 -2.81 -19.21
CA GLN A 106 12.21 -2.87 -20.30
C GLN A 106 13.54 -2.36 -19.75
N GLY A 107 14.46 -3.27 -19.47
CA GLY A 107 15.71 -2.96 -18.77
C GLY A 107 15.55 -2.92 -17.24
N GLN A 108 16.43 -2.19 -16.57
CA GLN A 108 16.46 -2.14 -15.10
C GLN A 108 15.38 -1.21 -14.56
N SER A 109 14.61 -1.67 -13.56
CA SER A 109 13.62 -0.86 -12.85
C SER A 109 14.30 0.33 -12.14
N PRO A 110 13.82 1.57 -12.28
CA PRO A 110 14.30 2.69 -11.47
C PRO A 110 13.95 2.52 -9.98
N PHE A 111 12.87 1.79 -9.67
CA PHE A 111 12.49 1.48 -8.29
C PHE A 111 13.49 0.53 -7.63
N GLN A 112 13.93 -0.49 -8.37
CA GLN A 112 14.94 -1.45 -7.90
C GLN A 112 16.32 -0.80 -7.71
N GLN A 113 16.67 0.18 -8.55
CA GLN A 113 17.89 0.99 -8.37
C GLN A 113 17.81 1.87 -7.12
N GLY A 114 16.59 2.15 -6.65
CA GLY A 114 16.27 3.16 -5.65
C GLY A 114 16.06 4.53 -6.29
N LEU A 115 14.84 5.06 -6.21
CA LEU A 115 14.47 6.33 -6.84
C LEU A 115 15.33 7.52 -6.39
N HIS A 116 15.85 7.50 -5.16
CA HIS A 116 16.79 8.50 -4.65
C HIS A 116 18.13 8.58 -5.43
N ARG A 117 18.49 7.55 -6.20
CA ARG A 117 19.75 7.47 -6.97
C ARG A 117 19.60 7.78 -8.44
N VAL A 118 18.40 7.69 -8.99
CA VAL A 118 18.21 7.96 -10.42
C VAL A 118 18.43 9.46 -10.71
N PRO A 119 19.06 9.80 -11.84
CA PRO A 119 19.26 11.19 -12.24
C PRO A 119 17.92 11.89 -12.53
N ASP A 120 17.93 13.22 -12.45
CA ASP A 120 16.76 14.01 -12.82
C ASP A 120 16.43 13.84 -14.32
N GLY A 121 15.14 13.75 -14.64
CA GLY A 121 14.66 13.50 -16.00
C GLY A 121 14.83 12.06 -16.49
N TYR A 122 15.15 11.10 -15.61
CA TYR A 122 15.32 9.68 -15.96
C TYR A 122 14.11 9.15 -16.73
N LEU A 123 14.37 8.49 -17.86
CA LEU A 123 13.34 7.88 -18.69
C LEU A 123 13.25 6.39 -18.41
N SER A 124 12.04 5.88 -18.33
CA SER A 124 11.81 4.47 -18.09
C SER A 124 10.64 3.94 -18.91
N THR A 125 10.61 2.64 -19.15
CA THR A 125 9.53 2.00 -19.89
C THR A 125 9.20 0.66 -19.26
N ARG A 126 7.90 0.42 -19.05
CA ARG A 126 7.36 -0.84 -18.55
C ARG A 126 6.17 -1.26 -19.38
N GLN A 127 5.86 -2.56 -19.35
CA GLN A 127 4.59 -3.09 -19.82
C GLN A 127 3.73 -3.48 -18.64
N ILE A 128 2.43 -3.21 -18.74
CA ILE A 128 1.44 -3.62 -17.75
C ILE A 128 0.34 -4.48 -18.39
N ASP A 129 -0.23 -5.36 -17.59
CA ASP A 129 -1.39 -6.17 -17.94
C ASP A 129 -2.57 -5.78 -17.06
N LEU A 130 -3.72 -5.55 -17.69
CA LEU A 130 -4.96 -5.20 -16.99
C LEU A 130 -6.00 -6.27 -17.22
N VAL A 131 -6.62 -6.74 -16.14
CA VAL A 131 -7.71 -7.74 -16.22
C VAL A 131 -8.91 -7.15 -16.99
N GLY A 132 -9.21 -5.87 -16.75
CA GLY A 132 -10.30 -5.15 -17.41
C GLY A 132 -10.10 -5.08 -18.94
N GLY A 133 -10.98 -5.75 -19.68
CA GLY A 133 -10.93 -5.83 -21.13
C GLY A 133 -9.79 -6.70 -21.68
N TYR A 134 -9.15 -7.52 -20.85
CA TYR A 134 -8.01 -8.39 -21.21
C TYR A 134 -6.89 -7.65 -21.95
N ARG A 135 -6.59 -6.43 -21.51
CA ARG A 135 -5.59 -5.57 -22.17
C ARG A 135 -4.21 -5.93 -21.65
N MET A 136 -3.47 -6.68 -22.45
CA MET A 136 -2.13 -7.19 -22.13
C MET A 136 -1.05 -6.36 -22.81
N GLY A 137 0.11 -6.23 -22.17
CA GLY A 137 1.31 -5.65 -22.75
C GLY A 137 1.19 -4.15 -23.04
N ILE A 138 0.33 -3.42 -22.32
CA ILE A 138 0.19 -1.97 -22.49
C ILE A 138 1.53 -1.34 -22.15
N THR A 139 2.12 -0.64 -23.12
CA THR A 139 3.38 0.08 -22.91
C THR A 139 3.11 1.36 -22.15
N VAL A 140 3.82 1.53 -21.03
CA VAL A 140 3.87 2.73 -20.21
C VAL A 140 5.27 3.29 -20.32
N THR A 141 5.37 4.52 -20.82
CA THR A 141 6.61 5.29 -20.77
C THR A 141 6.51 6.29 -19.62
N SER A 142 7.63 6.58 -18.97
CA SER A 142 7.64 7.58 -17.91
C SER A 142 8.90 8.40 -17.86
N ARG A 143 8.74 9.61 -17.32
CA ARG A 143 9.83 10.53 -16.97
C ARG A 143 9.79 10.80 -15.48
N LEU A 144 10.86 10.45 -14.78
CA LEU A 144 11.03 10.76 -13.36
C LEU A 144 11.69 12.13 -13.19
N THR A 145 11.11 12.97 -12.35
CA THR A 145 11.61 14.29 -12.01
C THR A 145 11.87 14.40 -10.52
N ARG A 146 13.10 14.73 -10.15
CA ARG A 146 13.49 14.97 -8.77
C ARG A 146 12.97 16.33 -8.33
N LYS A 147 12.33 16.37 -7.16
CA LYS A 147 11.86 17.62 -6.55
C LYS A 147 12.75 17.97 -5.36
N GLY A 148 12.17 18.45 -4.27
CA GLY A 148 12.88 18.75 -3.03
C GLY A 148 12.59 17.76 -1.92
N ILE A 149 13.19 18.02 -0.75
CA ILE A 149 12.79 17.39 0.50
C ILE A 149 11.48 18.02 0.97
N GLU A 150 10.52 17.19 1.33
CA GLU A 150 9.23 17.57 1.91
C GLU A 150 9.05 16.83 3.24
N THR A 151 8.50 17.52 4.24
CA THR A 151 8.15 16.90 5.51
C THR A 151 6.72 16.37 5.44
N LEU A 152 6.55 15.06 5.60
CA LEU A 152 5.24 14.43 5.78
C LEU A 152 5.03 14.07 7.25
N GLU A 153 3.83 14.35 7.75
CA GLU A 153 3.39 13.90 9.07
C GLU A 153 2.67 12.56 8.93
N ILE A 154 3.20 11.52 9.58
CA ILE A 154 2.58 10.19 9.61
C ILE A 154 2.45 9.78 11.07
N LEU A 155 1.21 9.68 11.55
CA LEU A 155 0.90 9.36 12.96
C LEU A 155 1.64 10.29 13.95
N ASP A 156 1.52 11.61 13.71
CA ASP A 156 2.12 12.68 14.53
C ASP A 156 3.66 12.65 14.59
N LYS A 157 4.29 12.00 13.60
CA LYS A 157 5.74 11.96 13.44
C LYS A 157 6.15 12.61 12.12
N PRO A 158 7.08 13.58 12.13
CA PRO A 158 7.62 14.19 10.92
C PRO A 158 8.62 13.27 10.23
N TYR A 159 8.49 13.12 8.91
CA TYR A 159 9.45 12.44 8.05
C TYR A 159 9.90 13.38 6.93
N ALA A 160 11.20 13.71 6.90
CA ALA A 160 11.79 14.49 5.83
C ALA A 160 12.15 13.57 4.65
N LEU A 161 11.42 13.70 3.54
CA LEU A 161 11.43 12.75 2.43
C LEU A 161 11.71 13.45 1.11
N LEU A 162 12.52 12.85 0.25
CA LEU A 162 12.72 13.31 -1.11
C LEU A 162 11.50 12.99 -1.95
N ARG A 163 10.84 14.01 -2.52
CA ARG A 163 9.78 13.77 -3.48
C ARG A 163 10.33 13.54 -4.89
N ILE A 164 9.87 12.47 -5.51
CA ILE A 164 10.08 12.13 -6.92
C ILE A 164 8.71 12.07 -7.59
N ASP A 165 8.54 12.85 -8.65
CA ASP A 165 7.35 12.77 -9.51
C ASP A 165 7.65 11.85 -10.70
N GLU A 166 6.71 11.01 -11.08
CA GLU A 166 6.76 10.21 -12.31
C GLU A 166 5.59 10.63 -13.21
N ASP A 167 5.90 11.29 -14.32
CA ASP A 167 4.93 11.54 -15.39
C ASP A 167 4.82 10.27 -16.24
N VAL A 168 3.65 9.63 -16.24
CA VAL A 168 3.39 8.40 -16.99
C VAL A 168 2.51 8.67 -18.20
N GLU A 169 2.84 8.00 -19.31
CA GLU A 169 2.08 8.02 -20.55
C GLU A 169 1.89 6.58 -21.06
N ALA A 170 0.64 6.23 -21.35
CA ALA A 170 0.23 4.98 -21.95
C ALA A 170 -0.93 5.24 -22.94
N ALA A 171 -1.27 4.26 -23.76
CA ALA A 171 -2.37 4.39 -24.71
C ALA A 171 -3.69 4.77 -24.01
N GLY A 172 -4.18 5.99 -24.26
CA GLY A 172 -5.42 6.51 -23.68
C GLY A 172 -5.33 6.94 -22.21
N PHE A 173 -4.13 7.08 -21.65
CA PHE A 173 -3.93 7.38 -20.23
C PHE A 173 -2.65 8.19 -20.01
N HIS A 174 -2.77 9.31 -19.30
CA HIS A 174 -1.65 10.06 -18.76
C HIS A 174 -1.93 10.38 -17.30
N ALA A 175 -0.91 10.31 -16.46
CA ALA A 175 -1.04 10.64 -15.05
C ALA A 175 0.30 11.08 -14.47
N ARG A 176 0.26 11.63 -13.27
CA ARG A 176 1.44 11.93 -12.47
C ARG A 176 1.39 11.12 -11.19
N ASN A 177 2.34 10.22 -11.02
CA ASN A 177 2.58 9.54 -9.76
C ASN A 177 3.55 10.37 -8.91
N ARG A 178 3.48 10.20 -7.60
CA ARG A 178 4.37 10.87 -6.64
C ARG A 178 4.89 9.86 -5.64
N TYR A 179 6.16 9.95 -5.31
CA TYR A 179 6.83 9.07 -4.38
C TYR A 179 7.61 9.90 -3.37
N TRP A 180 7.37 9.68 -2.09
CA TRP A 180 8.13 10.27 -1.00
C TRP A 180 9.10 9.23 -0.46
N VAL A 181 10.36 9.47 -0.75
CA VAL A 181 11.45 8.51 -0.65
C VAL A 181 12.38 8.93 0.47
N ASP A 182 12.76 8.01 1.35
CA ASP A 182 13.84 8.22 2.30
C ASP A 182 15.14 8.52 1.53
N PRO A 183 15.76 9.70 1.71
CA PRO A 183 16.91 10.12 0.91
C PRO A 183 18.19 9.31 1.22
N VAL A 184 18.23 8.59 2.34
CA VAL A 184 19.38 7.83 2.81
C VAL A 184 19.38 6.41 2.23
N ASN A 185 18.24 5.71 2.35
CA ASN A 185 18.16 4.28 1.98
C ASN A 185 17.29 4.01 0.75
N GLY A 186 16.49 4.97 0.28
CA GLY A 186 15.62 4.82 -0.89
C GLY A 186 14.27 4.18 -0.63
N PHE A 187 13.92 3.93 0.62
CA PHE A 187 12.63 3.36 1.01
C PHE A 187 11.49 4.33 0.67
N ILE A 188 10.47 3.84 -0.03
CA ILE A 188 9.30 4.65 -0.36
C ILE A 188 8.34 4.63 0.83
N VAL A 189 8.30 5.75 1.55
CA VAL A 189 7.48 5.92 2.76
C VAL A 189 6.02 6.20 2.39
N GLN A 190 5.80 6.99 1.34
CA GLN A 190 4.47 7.24 0.80
C GLN A 190 4.52 7.26 -0.73
N SER A 191 3.42 6.87 -1.37
CA SER A 191 3.26 6.98 -2.81
C SER A 191 1.82 7.31 -3.19
N GLU A 192 1.65 8.14 -4.21
CA GLU A 192 0.42 8.33 -4.97
C GLU A 192 0.62 7.71 -6.35
N GLN A 193 -0.12 6.65 -6.67
CA GLN A 193 0.09 5.87 -7.89
C GLN A 193 -1.23 5.70 -8.64
N HIS A 194 -1.24 6.10 -9.91
CA HIS A 194 -2.33 5.82 -10.84
C HIS A 194 -1.96 4.56 -11.63
N LEU A 195 -2.68 3.47 -11.36
CA LEU A 195 -2.39 2.15 -11.92
C LEU A 195 -3.11 1.94 -13.24
N THR A 196 -4.33 2.47 -13.31
CA THR A 196 -5.20 2.48 -14.50
C THR A 196 -5.92 3.84 -14.55
N PRO A 197 -6.64 4.15 -15.64
CA PRO A 197 -7.51 5.34 -15.68
C PRO A 197 -8.51 5.42 -14.53
N ASP A 198 -8.94 4.27 -14.00
CA ASP A 198 -10.03 4.16 -13.03
C ASP A 198 -9.53 3.81 -11.61
N LEU A 199 -8.23 3.60 -11.43
CA LEU A 199 -7.64 3.22 -10.15
C LEU A 199 -6.38 4.02 -9.81
N SER A 200 -6.51 4.84 -8.79
CA SER A 200 -5.41 5.51 -8.11
C SER A 200 -5.36 5.11 -6.64
N LEU A 201 -4.15 4.89 -6.12
CA LEU A 201 -3.87 4.54 -4.73
C LEU A 201 -2.92 5.55 -4.10
N THR A 202 -3.27 6.03 -2.91
CA THR A 202 -2.30 6.59 -1.98
C THR A 202 -1.94 5.52 -0.97
N ILE A 203 -0.65 5.21 -0.84
CA ILE A 203 -0.13 4.17 0.05
C ILE A 203 0.85 4.86 1.00
N THR A 204 0.62 4.72 2.31
CA THR A 204 1.48 5.26 3.36
C THR A 204 1.96 4.13 4.26
N GLN A 205 3.28 4.01 4.43
CA GLN A 205 3.90 3.11 5.40
C GLN A 205 3.63 3.62 6.80
N LEU A 206 2.98 2.83 7.65
CA LEU A 206 2.58 3.26 9.00
C LEU A 206 3.70 3.09 10.03
N GLN A 207 4.73 2.32 9.70
CA GLN A 207 5.93 2.14 10.53
C GLN A 207 7.23 2.25 9.70
N PRO A 208 7.55 3.42 9.10
CA PRO A 208 8.67 3.55 8.16
C PRO A 208 10.06 3.24 8.75
N THR A 209 10.23 3.42 10.06
CA THR A 209 11.51 3.18 10.76
C THR A 209 11.65 1.76 11.29
N ARG A 210 10.60 0.93 11.16
CA ARG A 210 10.68 -0.46 11.57
C ARG A 210 11.62 -1.16 10.60
N LYS A 211 12.87 -1.35 11.04
CA LYS A 211 13.85 -2.23 10.37
C LYS A 211 13.09 -3.51 10.03
N ASP A 212 13.00 -3.82 8.74
CA ASP A 212 12.22 -4.93 8.21
C ASP A 212 12.29 -6.10 9.17
N ALA A 213 11.13 -6.58 9.62
CA ALA A 213 11.04 -7.75 10.47
C ALA A 213 11.75 -8.90 9.73
N ARG A 214 12.97 -9.19 10.19
CA ARG A 214 13.80 -10.28 9.69
C ARG A 214 13.13 -11.62 9.95
#